data_AF-A0A822CQS2-F1
#
_entry.id   AF-A0A822CQS2-F1
#
_cell.length_a   1.000
_cell.length_b   1.000
_cell.length_c   1.000
_cell.angle_alpha   90.00
_cell.angle_beta   90.00
_cell.angle_gamma   90.00
#
_symmetry.space_group_name_H-M   'P 1'
#
loop_
_entity.id
_entity.type
_entity.pdbx_description
1 polymer ?
#
loop_
_entity_poly.entity_id
_entity_poly.type
_entity_poly.pdbx_seq_one_letter_code
_entity_poly.pdbx_strand_id
1 'polypeptide(L)' 'LDFTYDQSNFHGLPDLVRSLQSEGKHYVNIIDVGISSTQPSGTYPPYDDGLKRAIFMTKFNSTVPIAGKVWPGKNCP' A
#
# COMPACT_ATOMS: atom_id res chain seq x y z
N LEU A 1 0.27 5.24 2.48
CA LEU A 1 -0.24 3.88 2.19
C LEU A 1 0.49 3.38 0.95
N ASP A 2 0.76 2.08 0.83
CA ASP A 2 1.26 1.55 -0.45
C ASP A 2 0.21 1.75 -1.55
N PHE A 3 0.67 1.83 -2.80
CA PHE A 3 -0.20 2.07 -3.97
C PHE A 3 -0.96 3.39 -3.93
N THR A 4 -0.48 4.36 -3.14
CA THR A 4 -1.00 5.73 -3.08
C THR A 4 0.16 6.72 -3.16
N TYR A 5 -0.13 7.97 -3.49
CA TYR A 5 0.78 9.08 -3.29
C TYR A 5 0.03 10.27 -2.70
N ASP A 6 0.73 11.10 -1.96
CA ASP A 6 0.18 12.29 -1.30
C ASP A 6 -0.12 13.38 -2.34
N GLN A 7 -1.41 13.68 -2.53
CA GLN A 7 -1.87 14.65 -3.53
C GLN A 7 -1.51 16.08 -3.20
N SER A 8 -1.17 16.42 -1.95
CA SER A 8 -0.81 17.78 -1.56
C SER A 8 0.68 18.01 -1.78
N ASN A 9 1.51 17.16 -1.17
CA ASN A 9 2.96 17.29 -1.21
C ASN A 9 3.57 16.82 -2.54
N PHE A 10 2.89 15.91 -3.25
CA PHE A 10 3.38 15.29 -4.49
C PHE A 10 2.37 15.45 -5.65
N HIS A 11 1.59 16.54 -5.69
CA HIS A 11 0.61 16.83 -6.76
C HIS A 11 1.19 16.72 -8.18
N GLY A 12 2.45 17.15 -8.37
CA GLY A 12 3.14 17.14 -9.68
C GLY A 12 3.85 15.83 -10.02
N LEU A 13 3.75 14.79 -9.18
CA LEU A 13 4.47 13.53 -9.38
C LEU A 13 4.20 12.89 -10.75
N PRO A 14 2.96 12.85 -11.29
CA PRO A 14 2.72 12.29 -12.61
C PRO A 14 3.46 13.02 -13.75
N ASP A 15 3.56 14.35 -13.66
CA ASP A 15 4.28 15.16 -14.67
C ASP A 15 5.79 14.94 -14.58
N LEU A 16 6.33 14.85 -13.36
CA LEU A 16 7.74 14.50 -13.15
C LEU A 16 8.09 13.15 -13.78
N VAL A 17 7.26 12.12 -13.55
CA VAL A 17 7.49 10.78 -14.13
C VAL A 17 7.46 10.83 -15.67
N ARG A 18 6.51 11.55 -16.27
CA ARG A 18 6.45 11.75 -17.73
C ARG A 18 7.70 12.43 -18.28
N SER A 19 8.17 13.48 -17.60
CA SER A 19 9.39 14.19 -17.98
C SER A 19 10.61 13.28 -17.97
N LEU A 20 10.82 12.53 -16.88
CA LEU A 20 11.90 11.55 -16.76
C LEU A 20 11.86 10.51 -17.88
N GLN A 21 10.68 9.97 -18.18
CA GLN A 21 10.50 9.01 -19.27
C GLN A 21 10.83 9.60 -20.65
N SER A 22 10.48 10.86 -20.89
CA SER A 22 10.80 11.56 -22.15
C SER A 22 12.30 11.75 -22.36
N GLU A 23 13.06 11.82 -21.26
CA GLU A 23 14.53 11.87 -21.26
C GLU A 23 15.19 10.48 -21.28
N GLY A 24 14.41 9.40 -21.44
CA GLY A 24 14.90 8.02 -21.44
C GLY A 24 15.30 7.50 -20.05
N LYS A 25 14.84 8.14 -18.97
CA LYS A 25 15.13 7.75 -17.58
C LYS A 25 14.02 6.86 -17.01
N HIS A 26 14.37 6.12 -15.95
CA HIS A 26 13.45 5.25 -15.23
C HIS A 26 13.18 5.78 -13.82
N TYR A 27 11.93 5.62 -13.38
CA TYR A 27 11.49 5.95 -12.04
C TYR A 27 11.08 4.66 -11.31
N VAL A 28 11.63 4.46 -10.12
CA VAL A 28 11.42 3.24 -9.31
C VAL A 28 10.81 3.64 -7.98
N ASN A 29 9.62 3.12 -7.70
CA ASN A 29 8.94 3.31 -6.42
C ASN A 29 9.41 2.29 -5.38
N ILE A 30 9.47 2.72 -4.13
CA ILE A 30 9.53 1.79 -2.99
C ILE A 30 8.11 1.26 -2.76
N ILE A 31 7.99 -0.05 -2.54
CA ILE A 31 6.77 -0.72 -2.14
C ILE A 31 7.11 -1.58 -0.93
N ASP A 32 6.39 -1.37 0.16
CA ASP A 32 6.57 -2.16 1.37
C ASP A 32 5.69 -3.41 1.35
N VAL A 33 6.12 -4.47 2.05
CA VAL A 33 5.35 -5.72 2.16
C VAL A 33 4.15 -5.61 3.12
N GLY A 34 4.18 -4.63 4.03
CA GLY A 34 3.18 -4.47 5.09
C GLY A 34 2.02 -3.60 4.65
N ILE A 35 0.86 -4.22 4.39
CA ILE A 35 -0.36 -3.51 3.99
C ILE A 35 -1.11 -2.97 5.21
N SER A 36 -1.47 -1.69 5.16
CA SER A 36 -2.26 -1.04 6.22
C SER A 36 -3.67 -1.64 6.35
N SER A 37 -4.09 -1.91 7.58
CA SER A 37 -5.40 -2.51 7.90
C SER A 37 -6.39 -1.55 8.60
N THR A 38 -6.09 -0.25 8.62
CA THR A 38 -6.85 0.75 9.41
C THR A 38 -7.83 1.58 8.61
N GLN A 39 -7.80 1.46 7.28
CA GLN A 39 -8.69 2.21 6.42
C GLN A 39 -10.12 1.65 6.53
N PRO A 40 -11.16 2.50 6.37
CA PRO A 40 -12.54 2.03 6.32
C PRO A 40 -12.72 0.94 5.26
N SER A 41 -13.63 0.00 5.54
CA SER A 41 -13.96 -1.07 4.59
C SER A 41 -14.38 -0.50 3.24
N GLY A 42 -13.78 -0.98 2.14
CA GLY A 42 -14.09 -0.53 0.79
C GLY A 42 -13.33 0.72 0.32
N THR A 43 -12.50 1.34 1.18
CA THR A 43 -11.74 2.54 0.80
C THR A 43 -10.27 2.27 0.49
N TYR A 44 -9.79 1.05 0.76
CA TYR A 44 -8.40 0.67 0.49
C TYR A 44 -8.34 -0.71 -0.17
N PRO A 45 -8.49 -0.76 -1.51
CA PRO A 45 -8.55 -2.01 -2.26
C PRO A 45 -7.40 -3.00 -1.99
N PRO A 46 -6.13 -2.56 -1.82
CA PRO A 46 -5.05 -3.50 -1.50
C PRO A 46 -5.31 -4.34 -0.24
N TYR A 47 -5.95 -3.77 0.78
CA TYR A 47 -6.33 -4.54 1.97
C TYR A 47 -7.58 -5.38 1.75
N ASP A 48 -8.63 -4.78 1.18
CA ASP A 48 -9.92 -5.46 0.96
C ASP A 48 -9.79 -6.66 0.02
N ASP A 49 -9.05 -6.51 -1.08
CA ASP A 49 -8.82 -7.59 -2.05
C ASP A 49 -7.87 -8.64 -1.50
N GLY A 50 -6.91 -8.24 -0.67
CA GLY A 50 -6.04 -9.16 0.06
C GLY A 50 -6.83 -10.08 1.00
N LEU A 51 -7.83 -9.53 1.69
CA LEU A 51 -8.76 -10.31 2.53
C LEU A 51 -9.63 -11.25 1.70
N LYS A 52 -10.27 -10.75 0.63
CA LYS A 52 -11.12 -11.57 -0.26
C LYS A 52 -10.38 -12.76 -0.87
N ARG A 53 -9.10 -12.56 -1.19
CA ARG A 53 -8.25 -13.60 -1.81
C ARG A 53 -7.52 -14.48 -0.79
N ALA A 54 -7.65 -14.20 0.51
CA ALA A 54 -6.99 -14.92 1.59
C ALA A 54 -5.46 -15.05 1.41
N ILE A 55 -4.79 -13.96 1.01
CA ILE A 55 -3.34 -13.95 0.72
C ILE A 55 -2.46 -13.41 1.86
N PHE A 56 -3.05 -12.99 2.98
CA PHE A 56 -2.29 -12.55 4.15
C PHE A 56 -1.78 -13.74 4.96
N MET A 57 -0.64 -13.56 5.63
CA MET A 57 -0.17 -14.52 6.63
C MET A 57 -1.17 -14.59 7.78
N THR A 58 -1.56 -15.81 8.17
CA THR A 58 -2.53 -16.05 9.24
C THR A 58 -1.89 -16.63 10.49
N LYS A 59 -2.59 -16.53 11.62
CA LYS A 59 -2.18 -17.19 12.87
C LYS A 59 -2.20 -18.72 12.68
N PHE A 60 -1.35 -19.41 13.44
CA PHE A 60 -1.29 -20.87 13.41
C PHE A 60 -2.69 -21.49 13.62
N ASN A 61 -3.09 -22.39 12.72
CA ASN A 61 -4.38 -23.07 12.73
C ASN A 61 -5.60 -22.10 12.72
N SER A 62 -5.51 -20.98 12.00
CA SER A 62 -6.58 -19.98 11.89
C SER A 62 -6.64 -19.38 10.48
N THR A 63 -7.79 -18.77 10.15
CA THR A 63 -7.97 -17.91 8.96
C THR A 63 -7.77 -16.43 9.27
N VAL A 64 -7.50 -16.08 10.53
CA VAL A 64 -7.33 -14.69 10.98
C VAL A 64 -5.95 -14.18 10.59
N PRO A 65 -5.83 -13.07 9.82
CA PRO A 65 -4.55 -12.45 9.50
C PRO A 65 -3.74 -12.03 10.74
N ILE A 66 -2.41 -12.09 10.62
CA ILE A 66 -1.50 -11.56 11.64
C ILE A 66 -1.38 -10.03 11.48
N ALA A 67 -1.51 -9.30 12.58
CA ALA A 67 -1.25 -7.87 12.62
C ALA A 67 0.21 -7.60 13.06
N GLY A 68 0.95 -6.82 12.26
CA GLY A 68 2.30 -6.31 12.58
C GLY A 68 2.30 -4.79 12.79
N LYS A 69 3.47 -4.12 12.79
CA LYS A 69 3.54 -2.65 12.75
C LYS A 69 4.70 -2.21 11.87
N VAL A 70 4.42 -1.37 10.87
CA VAL A 70 5.39 -0.83 9.90
C VAL A 70 5.07 0.66 9.67
N TRP A 71 5.68 1.29 8.65
CA TRP A 71 5.57 2.70 8.28
C TRP A 71 4.16 3.31 8.33
N PRO A 72 3.07 2.68 7.83
CA PRO A 72 1.75 3.30 7.88
C PRO A 72 1.12 3.39 9.30
N GLY A 73 1.82 3.03 10.37
CA GLY A 73 1.31 3.15 11.74
C GLY A 73 0.36 2.02 12.16
N LYS A 74 -0.17 2.10 13.39
CA LYS A 74 -0.84 1.01 14.16
C LYS A 74 -1.75 0.14 13.30
N ASN A 75 -1.44 -1.16 13.14
CA ASN A 75 -2.41 -2.14 12.66
C ASN A 75 -3.32 -2.54 13.84
N CYS A 76 -4.45 -1.85 13.95
CA CYS A 76 -5.64 -2.01 14.83
C CYS A 76 -5.46 -2.12 16.37
N PRO A 77 -6.53 -1.84 17.16
CA PRO A 77 -6.70 -2.48 18.46
C PRO A 77 -6.96 -3.99 18.33
#